data_AF-A0A9L0TTZ3-F1
#
_entry.id   AF-A0A9L0TTZ3-F1
#
_cell.length_a   1.000
_cell.length_b   1.000
_cell.length_c   1.000
_cell.angle_alpha   90.00
_cell.angle_beta   90.00
_cell.angle_gamma   90.00
#
_symmetry.space_group_name_H-M   'P 1'
#
loop_
_entity.id
_entity.type
_entity.pdbx_description
1 polymer ?
#
loop_
_entity_poly.entity_id
_entity_poly.type
_entity_poly.pdbx_seq_one_letter_code
_entity_poly.pdbx_strand_id
1 'polypeptide(L)'
;MPGRAPLRVARGTLGSWLLGGLWVCALSGLCGLGAGGSPGTPRPCEAPQQWEGRQVLYRQSSGRNSRALLSYDGLNQRVRVLDERKALIPCKR
;
A
#
# COMPACT_ATOMS: atom_id res chain seq x y z
N MET A 1 -36.78 -63.69 2.26
CA MET A 1 -36.85 -63.32 0.82
C MET A 1 -36.46 -61.85 0.69
N PRO A 2 -35.28 -61.49 0.15
CA PRO A 2 -34.88 -60.10 -0.05
C PRO A 2 -35.35 -59.60 -1.43
N GLY A 3 -36.14 -58.53 -1.48
CA GLY A 3 -36.52 -57.84 -2.71
C GLY A 3 -35.57 -56.68 -3.00
N ARG A 4 -34.95 -56.70 -4.19
CA ARG A 4 -33.98 -55.71 -4.70
C ARG A 4 -34.65 -54.41 -5.18
N ALA A 5 -34.11 -53.27 -4.71
CA ALA A 5 -33.93 -51.91 -5.27
C ALA A 5 -34.93 -51.30 -6.30
N PRO A 6 -35.00 -49.95 -6.36
CA PRO A 6 -34.22 -49.33 -7.43
C PRO A 6 -33.43 -48.08 -7.00
N LEU A 7 -32.09 -48.21 -7.08
CA LEU A 7 -31.07 -47.16 -7.01
C LEU A 7 -31.03 -46.25 -8.27
N ARG A 8 -32.17 -45.98 -8.92
CA ARG A 8 -32.19 -45.22 -10.20
C ARG A 8 -32.55 -43.74 -10.09
N VAL A 9 -33.10 -43.28 -8.98
CA VAL A 9 -33.56 -41.87 -8.87
C VAL A 9 -32.43 -40.90 -8.50
N ALA A 10 -31.40 -41.37 -7.78
CA ALA A 10 -30.36 -40.49 -7.23
C ALA A 10 -29.25 -40.08 -8.21
N ARG A 11 -29.24 -40.62 -9.45
CA ARG A 11 -28.14 -40.39 -10.42
C ARG A 11 -28.41 -39.25 -11.41
N GLY A 12 -29.66 -38.80 -11.55
CA GLY A 12 -30.03 -37.71 -12.46
C GLY A 12 -29.79 -36.32 -11.90
N THR A 13 -29.95 -36.16 -10.58
CA THR A 13 -29.81 -34.86 -9.90
C THR A 13 -28.34 -34.41 -9.85
N LEU A 14 -27.41 -35.26 -9.44
CA LEU A 14 -25.97 -34.91 -9.38
C LEU A 14 -25.41 -34.41 -10.73
N GLY A 15 -25.83 -34.99 -11.85
CA GLY A 15 -25.39 -34.56 -13.18
C GLY A 15 -25.88 -33.14 -13.53
N SER A 16 -27.13 -32.81 -13.19
CA SER A 16 -27.73 -31.50 -13.46
C SER A 16 -27.09 -30.36 -12.64
N TRP A 17 -26.71 -30.63 -11.39
CA TRP A 17 -26.00 -29.65 -10.54
C TRP A 17 -24.56 -29.40 -11.01
N LEU A 18 -23.85 -30.45 -11.44
CA LEU A 18 -22.49 -30.33 -11.98
C LEU A 18 -22.47 -29.56 -13.31
N LEU A 19 -23.41 -29.84 -14.21
CA LEU A 19 -23.55 -29.14 -15.49
C LEU A 19 -23.95 -27.66 -15.31
N GLY A 20 -24.86 -27.36 -14.37
CA GLY A 20 -25.26 -25.98 -14.04
C GLY A 20 -24.14 -25.16 -13.41
N GLY A 21 -23.38 -25.73 -12.48
CA GLY A 21 -22.22 -25.07 -11.86
C GLY A 21 -21.09 -24.78 -12.85
N LEU A 22 -20.82 -25.71 -13.78
CA LEU A 22 -19.81 -25.53 -14.82
C LEU A 22 -20.17 -24.38 -15.77
N TRP A 23 -21.45 -24.21 -16.08
CA TRP A 23 -21.94 -23.14 -16.96
C TRP A 23 -21.82 -21.75 -16.32
N VAL A 24 -22.09 -21.64 -15.01
CA VAL A 24 -21.89 -20.40 -14.25
C VAL A 24 -20.41 -20.00 -14.22
N CYS A 25 -19.49 -20.96 -14.01
CA CYS A 25 -18.05 -20.69 -14.04
C CYS A 25 -17.54 -20.31 -15.45
N ALA A 26 -18.07 -20.92 -16.51
CA ALA A 26 -17.69 -20.58 -17.88
C ALA A 26 -18.18 -19.19 -18.29
N LEU A 27 -19.40 -18.78 -17.91
CA LEU A 27 -19.94 -17.46 -18.22
C LEU A 27 -19.30 -16.33 -17.39
N SER A 28 -18.89 -16.61 -16.15
CA SER A 28 -18.21 -15.61 -15.28
C SER A 28 -16.70 -15.54 -15.51
N GLY A 29 -16.07 -16.59 -16.04
CA GLY A 29 -14.63 -16.63 -16.33
C GLY A 29 -14.17 -15.78 -17.52
N LEU A 30 -15.07 -15.45 -18.45
CA LEU A 30 -14.73 -14.65 -19.63
C LEU A 30 -14.67 -13.12 -19.38
N CYS A 31 -15.19 -12.62 -18.26
CA CYS A 31 -15.10 -11.19 -17.92
C CYS A 31 -13.82 -10.81 -17.13
N GLY A 32 -12.96 -11.78 -16.78
CA GLY A 32 -11.76 -11.51 -15.97
C GLY A 32 -10.50 -11.13 -16.75
N LEU A 33 -10.48 -11.29 -18.08
CA LEU A 33 -9.29 -11.01 -18.92
C LEU A 33 -9.16 -9.55 -19.37
N GLY A 34 -9.87 -8.64 -18.72
CA GLY A 34 -9.61 -7.21 -18.80
C GLY A 34 -8.72 -6.75 -17.65
N ALA A 35 -7.52 -7.32 -17.50
CA ALA A 35 -6.53 -6.82 -16.55
C ALA A 35 -5.94 -5.50 -17.07
N GLY A 36 -6.78 -4.47 -17.20
CA GLY A 36 -6.31 -3.10 -17.07
C GLY A 36 -5.71 -3.01 -15.68
N GLY A 37 -4.38 -2.95 -15.60
CA GLY A 37 -3.65 -2.92 -14.35
C GLY A 37 -4.24 -1.84 -13.45
N SER A 38 -5.02 -2.28 -12.46
CA SER A 38 -5.36 -1.41 -11.34
C SER A 38 -4.01 -0.99 -10.75
N PRO A 39 -3.69 0.31 -10.64
CA PRO A 39 -2.47 0.71 -9.97
C PRO A 39 -2.55 0.11 -8.58
N GLY A 40 -1.70 -0.90 -8.33
CA GLY A 40 -1.66 -1.57 -7.04
C GLY A 40 -1.49 -0.54 -5.93
N THR A 41 -1.86 -0.89 -4.70
CA THR A 41 -1.69 0.00 -3.54
C THR A 41 -0.29 0.63 -3.57
N PRO A 42 -0.18 1.98 -3.53
CA PRO A 42 1.10 2.64 -3.66
C PRO A 42 2.05 2.14 -2.58
N ARG A 43 3.26 1.74 -2.99
CA ARG A 43 4.30 1.29 -2.06
C ARG A 43 5.16 2.50 -1.67
N PRO A 44 5.62 2.59 -0.40
CA PRO A 44 6.59 3.60 0.00
C PRO A 44 7.86 3.49 -0.85
N CYS A 45 8.41 4.64 -1.22
CA CYS A 45 9.72 4.69 -1.88
C CYS A 45 10.85 4.55 -0.87
N GLU A 46 12.02 4.14 -1.35
CA GLU A 46 13.24 4.13 -0.57
C GLU A 46 13.87 5.53 -0.58
N ALA A 47 13.96 6.14 0.60
CA ALA A 47 14.56 7.46 0.77
C ALA A 47 16.11 7.37 0.80
N PRO A 48 16.83 8.41 0.36
CA PRO A 48 18.29 8.43 0.40
C PRO A 48 18.80 8.34 1.84
N GLN A 49 19.75 7.43 2.07
CA GLN A 49 20.29 7.18 3.40
C GLN A 49 21.30 8.23 3.87
N GLN A 50 21.94 8.97 2.95
CA GLN A 50 22.94 9.98 3.30
C GLN A 50 22.81 11.20 2.40
N TRP A 51 22.70 12.39 3.00
CA TRP A 51 22.59 13.65 2.29
C TRP A 51 22.88 14.85 3.20
N GLU A 52 23.15 15.99 2.58
CA GLU A 52 23.34 17.27 3.25
C GLU A 52 22.38 18.31 2.68
N GLY A 53 21.88 19.20 3.53
CA GLY A 53 20.89 20.18 3.13
C GLY A 53 20.60 21.24 4.18
N ARG A 54 19.46 21.92 4.01
CA ARG A 54 18.94 22.92 4.95
C ARG A 54 17.59 22.46 5.47
N GLN A 55 17.30 22.78 6.72
CA GLN A 55 16.00 22.53 7.33
C GLN A 55 15.40 23.80 7.93
N VAL A 56 14.07 23.83 7.98
CA VAL A 56 13.30 24.80 8.76
C VAL A 56 12.38 24.01 9.67
N LEU A 57 12.63 24.07 10.98
CA LEU A 57 11.85 23.36 11.98
C LEU A 57 10.90 24.33 12.69
N TYR A 58 9.61 24.07 12.59
CA TYR A 58 8.61 24.73 13.41
C TYR A 58 8.47 24.01 14.75
N ARG A 59 8.55 24.75 15.86
CA ARG A 59 8.23 24.24 17.20
C ARG A 59 6.97 24.93 17.71
N GLN A 60 5.90 24.14 17.91
CA GLN A 60 4.64 24.66 18.42
C GLN A 60 4.79 25.26 19.83
N SER A 61 5.59 24.64 20.70
CA SER A 61 5.80 25.13 22.08
C SER A 61 6.38 26.55 22.16
N SER A 62 7.19 26.95 21.18
CA SER A 62 7.75 28.30 21.09
C SER A 62 7.02 29.20 20.10
N GLY A 63 6.18 28.63 19.24
CA GLY A 63 5.56 29.30 18.10
C GLY A 63 6.58 29.82 17.07
N ARG A 64 7.81 29.28 17.04
CA ARG A 64 8.90 29.81 16.21
C ARG A 64 9.42 28.80 15.19
N ASN A 65 9.96 29.34 14.10
CA ASN A 65 10.72 28.62 13.08
C ASN A 65 12.22 28.77 13.34
N SER A 66 12.92 27.65 13.43
CA SER A 66 14.39 27.59 13.49
C SER A 66 14.94 27.12 12.14
N ARG A 67 16.03 27.74 11.67
CA ARG A 67 16.72 27.35 10.43
C ARG A 67 18.07 26.73 10.77
N ALA A 68 18.46 25.66 10.09
CA ALA A 68 19.73 24.99 10.32
C ALA A 68 20.25 24.31 9.05
N LEU A 69 21.57 24.16 8.95
CA LEU A 69 22.21 23.20 8.07
C LEU A 69 22.09 21.80 8.69
N LEU A 70 21.78 20.81 7.86
CA LEU A 70 21.52 19.43 8.27
C LEU A 70 22.43 18.49 7.48
N SER A 71 23.23 17.69 8.18
CA SER A 71 23.88 16.51 7.62
C SER A 71 23.21 15.27 8.21
N TYR A 72 22.56 14.48 7.35
CA TYR A 72 21.88 13.24 7.72
C TYR A 72 22.67 12.04 7.20
N ASP A 73 23.00 11.12 8.10
CA ASP A 73 23.70 9.88 7.78
C ASP A 73 23.01 8.71 8.49
N GLY A 74 22.05 8.12 7.78
CA GLY A 74 21.25 6.97 8.22
C GLY A 74 22.05 5.68 8.31
N LEU A 75 23.12 5.53 7.51
CA LEU A 75 23.98 4.34 7.54
C LEU A 75 24.70 4.22 8.89
N ASN A 76 25.16 5.36 9.43
CA ASN A 76 25.82 5.44 10.73
C ASN A 76 24.90 5.90 11.87
N GLN A 77 23.59 5.99 11.61
CA GLN A 77 22.57 6.46 12.58
C GLN A 77 22.94 7.79 13.26
N ARG A 78 23.56 8.71 12.52
CA ARG A 78 24.05 9.99 13.04
C ARG A 78 23.41 11.16 12.30
N VAL A 79 23.13 12.21 13.04
CA VAL A 79 22.55 13.45 12.52
C VAL A 79 23.28 14.63 13.14
N ARG A 80 23.74 15.56 12.29
CA ARG A 80 24.33 16.82 12.72
C ARG A 80 23.43 17.98 12.30
N VAL A 81 23.05 18.80 13.27
CA VAL A 81 22.26 20.02 13.05
C VAL A 81 23.11 21.22 13.45
N LEU A 82 23.31 22.16 12.52
CA LEU A 82 24.05 23.39 12.76
C LEU A 82 23.13 24.59 12.53
N ASP A 83 22.75 25.26 13.62
CA ASP A 83 21.81 26.39 13.57
C ASP A 83 22.33 27.53 12.68
N GLU A 84 21.50 27.96 11.73
CA GLU A 84 21.77 29.13 10.91
C GLU A 84 21.40 30.38 11.71
N ARG A 85 22.41 31.11 12.17
CA ARG A 85 22.20 32.45 12.75
C ARG A 85 22.10 33.47 11.61
N LYS A 86 20.87 33.81 11.22
CA LYS A 86 20.66 35.04 10.45
C LYS A 86 20.91 36.24 11.37
N ALA A 87 22.00 36.96 11.14
CA ALA A 87 22.20 38.28 11.71
C ALA A 87 21.11 39.20 11.12
N LEU A 88 20.26 39.73 12.00
CA LEU A 88 19.08 40.57 11.68
C LEU A 88 18.04 39.88 10.78
N ILE A 89 16.83 39.66 11.30
CA ILE A 89 15.63 39.51 10.45
C ILE A 89 15.18 40.95 10.17
N PRO A 90 15.36 41.49 8.95
CA PRO A 90 15.10 42.90 8.68
C PRO A 90 13.59 43.10 8.49
N CYS A 91 12.81 43.00 9.57
CA CYS A 91 11.36 43.22 9.58
C CYS A 91 10.79 43.60 10.96
N LYS A 92 11.60 43.67 12.04
CA LYS A 92 11.12 44.29 13.29
C LYS A 92 11.50 45.76 13.29
N ARG A 93 10.52 46.61 12.96
CA ARG A 93 10.50 48.01 13.37
C ARG A 93 10.20 48.11 14.85
#